data_AF-A0A812KS21-F1
#
_entry.id   AF-A0A812KS21-F1
#
_cell.length_a   1.000
_cell.length_b   1.000
_cell.length_c   1.000
_cell.angle_alpha   90.00
_cell.angle_beta   90.00
_cell.angle_gamma   90.00
#
_symmetry.space_group_name_H-M   'P 1'
#
loop_
_entity.id
_entity.type
_entity.pdbx_description
1 polymer ?
#
loop_
_entity_poly.entity_id
_entity_poly.type
_entity_poly.pdbx_seq_one_letter_code
_entity_poly.pdbx_strand_id
1 'polypeptide(L)'
;MLLIQRMCGEYDQNVPSMRKAWGYQVALARHQVCGAYLHFRALMEKRIPGGKWKEVQTSLDSQFQYGFLDVDLSHVLCNEVPPGSLESISACRPYLRQVEIAEDEKKSAEAEKMKKQVREASCQQLMAQIENDMAQLHGRDMNKHRAARETALDVKYIRDRQGHLFVENFMKSSCQLLRLEEDADFVKSAILNKYVLVLLDFTVFPANGLYVKQALDVCSNVLALSQTHAAHVQLPLVQKQTSTAAAVKHRRSVEDHFMKANVSLRDGVSLLFSKDLDATASDRRALSQSCVACMYEDFKECSFVKSAAVTEGRIGPVPLIRVSEFIGYDDLLRPGAAARVIAQSVGALRKGVPCHAAIIDAYFKGLEIEEKDRCIIFDLLPNKSVTEEGRLIESLVSVGPLASACIRLRTSQKPRRAEFARAAIDGLLTQPAPQTPKYVGVLRADQFDDINKFMRSKIFKQWDQAADAPPKQRPRSETAGPATDIQLDVLACHRGQATWPAEILQKFPTGTPEYQKLADLKAKFDKDFPSAPTQPPRDAETRASGACDYSINGGVRPVDLERTVDLESFPLDSIPEDRFLGVYWKHHRLLLECDPVSFVADVAKKCQRWDSHRVE
;
A
#
# COMPACT_ATOMS: atom_id res chain seq x y z
N MET A 1 43.29 25.87 34.85
CA MET A 1 44.30 24.80 35.08
C MET A 1 44.57 23.97 33.83
N LEU A 2 43.55 23.36 33.20
CA LEU A 2 43.73 22.51 32.01
C LEU A 2 44.50 23.20 30.87
N LEU A 3 44.16 24.47 30.56
CA LEU A 3 44.87 25.26 29.55
C LEU A 3 46.38 25.38 29.83
N ILE A 4 46.75 25.72 31.08
CA ILE A 4 48.15 25.92 31.47
C ILE A 4 48.92 24.61 31.36
N GLN A 5 48.36 23.52 31.91
CA GLN A 5 48.96 22.18 31.84
C GLN A 5 49.25 21.78 30.40
N ARG A 6 48.28 22.04 29.52
CA ARG A 6 48.38 21.71 28.11
C ARG A 6 49.41 22.58 27.37
N MET A 7 49.42 23.89 27.61
CA MET A 7 50.41 24.79 27.01
C MET A 7 51.84 24.47 27.45
N CYS A 8 52.03 24.09 28.72
CA CYS A 8 53.32 23.61 29.21
C CYS A 8 53.71 22.29 28.53
N GLY A 9 52.78 21.33 28.44
CA GLY A 9 53.02 20.04 27.77
C GLY A 9 53.43 20.21 26.31
N GLU A 10 52.69 21.01 25.53
CA GLU A 10 53.02 21.31 24.13
C GLU A 10 54.37 22.06 24.01
N TYR A 11 54.68 22.97 24.93
CA TYR A 11 55.96 23.68 24.96
C TYR A 11 57.15 22.74 25.23
N ASP A 12 56.98 21.83 26.20
CA ASP A 12 58.04 20.91 26.61
C ASP A 12 58.30 19.81 25.58
N GLN A 13 57.25 19.35 24.87
CA GLN A 13 57.35 18.38 23.78
C GLN A 13 58.08 18.93 22.54
N ASN A 14 58.09 20.25 22.35
CA ASN A 14 58.84 20.87 21.26
C ASN A 14 60.35 20.87 21.57
N VAL A 15 61.15 20.57 20.55
CA VAL A 15 62.61 20.70 20.63
C VAL A 15 62.98 22.14 21.03
N PRO A 16 64.02 22.36 21.86
CA PRO A 16 64.32 23.69 22.40
C PRO A 16 64.42 24.81 21.36
N SER A 17 64.90 24.51 20.15
CA SER A 17 65.01 25.48 19.04
C SER A 17 63.68 25.85 18.38
N MET A 18 62.62 25.06 18.56
CA MET A 18 61.28 25.30 18.01
C MET A 18 60.28 25.85 19.05
N ARG A 19 60.71 25.98 20.30
CA ARG A 19 59.89 26.55 21.38
C ARG A 19 59.64 28.03 21.08
N LYS A 20 58.38 28.42 20.99
CA LYS A 20 57.95 29.79 20.73
C LYS A 20 57.05 30.27 21.86
N ALA A 21 57.13 31.57 22.15
CA ALA A 21 56.16 32.21 23.05
C ALA A 21 54.75 32.12 22.45
N TRP A 22 53.77 31.84 23.30
CA TRP A 22 52.38 31.75 22.89
C TRP A 22 51.79 33.14 22.64
N GLY A 23 51.40 33.41 21.39
CA GLY A 23 50.64 34.62 21.04
C GLY A 23 49.21 34.56 21.56
N TYR A 24 48.59 35.73 21.79
CA TYR A 24 47.21 35.84 22.31
C TYR A 24 46.19 35.03 21.51
N GLN A 25 46.22 35.13 20.18
CA GLN A 25 45.25 34.43 19.32
C GLN A 25 45.36 32.90 19.45
N VAL A 26 46.58 32.38 19.57
CA VAL A 26 46.82 30.94 19.76
C VAL A 26 46.35 30.51 21.14
N ALA A 27 46.67 31.29 22.19
CA ALA A 27 46.23 31.02 23.55
C ALA A 27 44.70 31.05 23.68
N LEU A 28 44.02 31.99 23.01
CA LEU A 28 42.56 32.11 23.01
C LEU A 28 41.90 30.89 22.34
N ALA A 29 42.38 30.47 21.17
CA ALA A 29 41.86 29.28 20.49
C ALA A 29 42.03 28.02 21.36
N ARG A 30 43.20 27.86 21.99
CA ARG A 30 43.44 26.77 22.95
C ARG A 30 42.51 26.82 24.16
N HIS A 31 42.23 28.01 24.67
CA HIS A 31 41.30 28.20 25.78
C HIS A 31 39.88 27.75 25.43
N GLN A 32 39.40 28.13 24.24
CA GLN A 32 38.07 27.72 23.75
C GLN A 32 37.97 26.19 23.61
N VAL A 33 38.98 25.56 23.02
CA VAL A 33 39.07 24.10 22.88
C VAL A 33 39.10 23.39 24.25
N CYS A 34 39.81 23.94 25.24
CA CYS A 34 39.77 23.42 26.62
C CYS A 34 38.37 23.50 27.24
N GLY A 35 37.64 24.59 26.99
CA GLY A 35 36.26 24.75 27.45
C GLY A 35 35.32 23.72 26.81
N ALA A 36 35.40 23.53 25.50
CA ALA A 36 34.64 22.52 24.78
C ALA A 36 34.95 21.11 25.30
N TYR A 37 36.23 20.78 25.51
CA TYR A 37 36.62 19.49 26.04
C TYR A 37 35.99 19.18 27.40
N LEU A 38 36.03 20.14 28.35
CA LEU A 38 35.40 19.97 29.66
C LEU A 38 33.89 19.74 29.56
N HIS A 39 33.23 20.45 28.64
CA HIS A 39 31.80 20.27 28.37
C HIS A 39 31.51 18.84 27.86
N PHE A 40 32.21 18.39 26.82
CA PHE A 40 31.99 17.07 26.23
C PHE A 40 32.40 15.93 27.16
N ARG A 41 33.44 16.12 27.96
CA ARG A 41 33.82 15.19 29.03
C ARG A 41 32.67 15.01 30.03
N ALA A 42 32.01 16.09 30.46
CA ALA A 42 30.86 16.00 31.37
C ALA A 42 29.63 15.34 30.73
N LEU A 43 29.43 15.52 29.41
CA LEU A 43 28.37 14.81 28.69
C LEU A 43 28.66 13.31 28.58
N MET A 44 29.91 12.94 28.28
CA MET A 44 30.35 11.54 28.24
C MET A 44 30.20 10.84 29.59
N GLU A 45 30.52 11.53 30.69
CA GLU A 45 30.35 11.02 32.06
C GLU A 45 28.91 10.60 32.36
N LYS A 46 27.93 11.37 31.86
CA LYS A 46 26.51 11.06 32.03
C LYS A 46 26.05 9.89 31.18
N ARG A 47 26.69 9.66 30.02
CA ARG A 47 26.26 8.64 29.06
C ARG A 47 26.91 7.28 29.33
N ILE A 48 28.13 7.27 29.86
CA ILE A 48 28.89 6.04 30.13
C ILE A 48 28.54 5.49 31.52
N PRO A 49 28.25 4.19 31.65
CA PRO A 49 28.06 3.56 32.95
C PRO A 49 29.26 3.78 33.88
N GLY A 50 29.00 4.18 35.13
CA GLY A 50 30.05 4.63 36.07
C GLY A 50 31.23 3.68 36.26
N GLY A 51 31.04 2.37 36.08
CA GLY A 51 32.12 1.37 36.17
C GLY A 51 33.19 1.48 35.06
N LYS A 52 32.86 2.01 33.88
CA LYS A 52 33.78 2.16 32.74
C LYS A 52 34.30 3.59 32.57
N TRP A 53 33.71 4.55 33.27
CA TRP A 53 34.00 5.97 33.05
C TRP A 53 35.47 6.32 33.27
N LYS A 54 36.09 5.80 34.34
CA LYS A 54 37.49 6.13 34.68
C LYS A 54 38.50 5.76 33.58
N GLU A 55 38.28 4.63 32.91
CA GLU A 55 39.11 4.17 31.79
C GLU A 55 38.93 5.07 30.56
N VAL A 56 37.67 5.33 30.19
CA VAL A 56 37.34 6.21 29.05
C VAL A 56 37.85 7.62 29.28
N GLN A 57 37.67 8.15 30.49
CA GLN A 57 38.17 9.46 30.89
C GLN A 57 39.68 9.53 30.77
N THR A 58 40.42 8.52 31.23
CA THR A 58 41.89 8.48 31.12
C THR A 58 42.35 8.49 29.66
N SER A 59 41.67 7.72 28.79
CA SER A 59 41.95 7.71 27.34
C SER A 59 41.66 9.07 26.69
N LEU A 60 40.50 9.67 26.97
CA LEU A 60 40.11 10.97 26.43
C LEU A 60 41.02 12.10 26.95
N ASP A 61 41.38 12.08 28.24
CA ASP A 61 42.31 13.04 28.85
C ASP A 61 43.67 12.95 28.14
N SER A 62 44.18 11.74 27.91
CA SER A 62 45.44 11.51 27.17
C SER A 62 45.38 12.04 25.73
N GLN A 63 44.36 11.66 24.96
CA GLN A 63 44.18 12.13 23.57
C GLN A 63 44.05 13.66 23.49
N PHE A 64 43.38 14.27 24.46
CA PHE A 64 43.27 15.71 24.55
C PHE A 64 44.61 16.39 24.84
N GLN A 65 45.43 15.83 25.74
CA GLN A 65 46.76 16.37 26.05
C GLN A 65 47.72 16.31 24.85
N TYR A 66 47.58 15.31 23.97
CA TYR A 66 48.35 15.24 22.71
C TYR A 66 47.77 16.10 21.58
N GLY A 67 46.66 16.80 21.81
CA GLY A 67 46.01 17.68 20.83
C GLY A 67 45.24 16.96 19.72
N PHE A 68 45.03 15.64 19.81
CA PHE A 68 44.32 14.86 18.79
C PHE A 68 42.84 15.26 18.65
N LEU A 69 42.25 15.86 19.68
CA LEU A 69 40.84 16.26 19.69
C LEU A 69 40.59 17.69 19.19
N ASP A 70 41.63 18.45 18.88
CA ASP A 70 41.50 19.89 18.63
C ASP A 70 40.69 20.22 17.39
N VAL A 71 40.91 19.45 16.32
CA VAL A 71 40.27 19.66 15.03
C VAL A 71 38.76 19.45 15.20
N ASP A 72 38.36 18.35 15.85
CA ASP A 72 36.96 18.04 16.10
C ASP A 72 36.32 19.07 17.04
N LEU A 73 36.97 19.41 18.15
CA LEU A 73 36.44 20.39 19.11
C LEU A 73 36.31 21.79 18.50
N SER A 74 37.28 22.21 17.69
CA SER A 74 37.21 23.49 16.97
C SER A 74 36.12 23.47 15.91
N HIS A 75 35.97 22.37 15.17
CA HIS A 75 34.91 22.20 14.19
C HIS A 75 33.54 22.33 14.83
N VAL A 76 33.31 21.67 15.97
CA VAL A 76 32.06 21.76 16.71
C VAL A 76 31.79 23.18 17.20
N LEU A 77 32.80 23.86 17.75
CA LEU A 77 32.67 25.25 18.20
C LEU A 77 32.29 26.22 17.08
N CYS A 78 32.74 25.96 15.84
CA CYS A 78 32.44 26.81 14.68
C CYS A 78 31.09 26.51 14.02
N ASN A 79 30.64 25.25 14.08
CA ASN A 79 29.54 24.78 13.22
C ASN A 79 28.28 24.39 13.99
N GLU A 80 28.34 24.21 15.32
CA GLU A 80 27.22 23.72 16.12
C GLU A 80 26.80 24.71 17.20
N VAL A 81 25.49 24.73 17.49
CA VAL A 81 24.92 25.50 18.60
C VAL A 81 24.99 24.63 19.87
N PRO A 82 25.48 25.13 21.02
CA PRO A 82 25.52 24.35 22.25
C PRO A 82 24.14 23.83 22.71
N PRO A 83 24.05 22.60 23.26
CA PRO A 83 25.12 21.62 23.38
C PRO A 83 25.39 20.93 22.03
N GLY A 84 26.66 20.86 21.63
CA GLY A 84 27.04 20.12 20.42
C GLY A 84 26.86 18.61 20.59
N SER A 85 26.94 17.88 19.49
CA SER A 85 26.75 16.42 19.44
C SER A 85 28.04 15.67 19.85
N LEU A 86 27.89 14.62 20.68
CA LEU A 86 29.02 13.75 21.06
C LEU A 86 29.52 12.94 19.85
N GLU A 87 28.65 12.69 18.88
CA GLU A 87 28.95 12.00 17.63
C GLU A 87 29.83 12.85 16.71
N SER A 88 29.88 14.16 16.89
CA SER A 88 30.77 15.06 16.15
C SER A 88 32.23 14.96 16.58
N ILE A 89 32.51 14.34 17.74
CA ILE A 89 33.88 14.07 18.21
C ILE A 89 34.24 12.64 17.89
N SER A 90 35.20 12.46 16.98
CA SER A 90 35.58 11.14 16.46
C SER A 90 36.00 10.17 17.58
N ALA A 91 36.73 10.66 18.59
CA ALA A 91 37.18 9.87 19.73
C ALA A 91 36.05 9.41 20.68
N CYS A 92 34.88 10.07 20.65
CA CYS A 92 33.74 9.67 21.47
C CYS A 92 32.96 8.50 20.85
N ARG A 93 32.94 8.39 19.52
CA ARG A 93 32.12 7.41 18.78
C ARG A 93 32.33 5.94 19.19
N PRO A 94 33.56 5.42 19.38
CA PRO A 94 33.75 4.03 19.78
C PRO A 94 33.10 3.71 21.11
N TYR A 95 33.15 4.66 22.05
CA TYR A 95 32.57 4.50 23.38
C TYR A 95 31.03 4.59 23.35
N LEU A 96 30.48 5.51 22.56
CA LEU A 96 29.02 5.60 22.34
C LEU A 96 28.48 4.29 21.77
N ARG A 97 29.14 3.72 20.77
CA ARG A 97 28.76 2.44 20.17
C ARG A 97 28.78 1.29 21.18
N GLN A 98 29.74 1.28 22.11
CA GLN A 98 29.76 0.27 23.18
C GLN A 98 28.59 0.42 24.16
N VAL A 99 28.19 1.67 24.46
CA VAL A 99 27.02 1.93 25.30
C VAL A 99 25.74 1.48 24.59
N GLU A 100 25.60 1.79 23.31
CA GLU A 100 24.45 1.36 22.49
C GLU A 100 24.33 -0.17 22.44
N ILE A 101 25.44 -0.87 22.17
CA ILE A 101 25.45 -2.35 22.16
C ILE A 101 25.00 -2.90 23.52
N ALA A 102 25.52 -2.36 24.63
CA ALA A 102 25.14 -2.80 25.97
C ALA A 102 23.68 -2.49 26.32
N GLU A 103 23.16 -1.33 25.87
CA GLU A 103 21.74 -0.98 26.01
C GLU A 103 20.85 -1.95 25.22
N ASP A 104 21.26 -2.31 24.01
CA ASP A 104 20.50 -3.21 23.14
C ASP A 104 20.54 -4.67 23.62
N GLU A 105 21.68 -5.14 24.14
CA GLU A 105 21.76 -6.43 24.83
C GLU A 105 20.85 -6.48 26.05
N LYS A 106 20.80 -5.42 26.85
CA LYS A 106 19.89 -5.31 27.99
C LYS A 106 18.43 -5.33 27.56
N LYS A 107 18.06 -4.54 26.54
CA LYS A 107 16.69 -4.54 25.97
C LYS A 107 16.33 -5.92 25.42
N SER A 108 17.25 -6.60 24.76
CA SER A 108 17.06 -7.95 24.22
C SER A 108 16.82 -8.97 25.35
N ALA A 109 17.61 -8.92 26.42
CA ALA A 109 17.43 -9.77 27.60
C ALA A 109 16.09 -9.51 28.33
N GLU A 110 15.68 -8.24 28.46
CA GLU A 110 14.39 -7.85 29.02
C GLU A 110 13.23 -8.33 28.13
N ALA A 111 13.37 -8.24 26.81
CA ALA A 111 12.39 -8.73 25.85
C ALA A 111 12.24 -10.25 25.91
N GLU A 112 13.32 -11.02 26.04
CA GLU A 112 13.26 -12.47 26.22
C GLU A 112 12.59 -12.86 27.55
N LYS A 113 12.88 -12.13 28.64
CA LYS A 113 12.18 -12.31 29.92
C LYS A 113 10.67 -12.05 29.79
N MET A 114 10.29 -10.97 29.10
CA MET A 114 8.89 -10.63 28.86
C MET A 114 8.21 -11.69 27.98
N LYS A 115 8.86 -12.18 26.93
CA LYS A 115 8.34 -13.28 26.10
C LYS A 115 8.07 -14.53 26.92
N LYS A 116 8.97 -14.88 27.85
CA LYS A 116 8.77 -16.02 28.77
C LYS A 116 7.53 -15.81 29.66
N GLN A 117 7.38 -14.63 30.26
CA GLN A 117 6.21 -14.29 31.09
C GLN A 117 4.89 -14.33 30.29
N VAL A 118 4.89 -13.81 29.05
CA VAL A 118 3.70 -13.85 28.18
C VAL A 118 3.33 -15.28 27.81
N ARG A 119 4.31 -16.16 27.53
CA ARG A 119 4.06 -17.57 27.26
C ARG A 119 3.45 -18.28 28.48
N GLU A 120 4.00 -18.05 29.67
CA GLU A 120 3.49 -18.62 30.92
C GLU A 120 2.04 -18.16 31.20
N ALA A 121 1.76 -16.86 31.06
CA ALA A 121 0.42 -16.31 31.25
C ALA A 121 -0.58 -16.83 30.21
N SER A 122 -0.17 -16.95 28.93
CA SER A 122 -1.02 -17.48 27.86
C SER A 122 -1.37 -18.96 28.10
N CYS A 123 -0.41 -19.76 28.61
CA CYS A 123 -0.66 -21.14 29.00
C CYS A 123 -1.69 -21.22 30.13
N GLN A 124 -1.54 -20.41 31.18
CA GLN A 124 -2.50 -20.37 32.30
C GLN A 124 -3.91 -19.99 31.88
N GLN A 125 -4.05 -18.96 31.03
CA GLN A 125 -5.34 -18.54 30.51
C GLN A 125 -6.01 -19.65 29.68
N LEU A 126 -5.23 -20.32 28.82
CA LEU A 126 -5.73 -21.41 27.99
C LEU A 126 -6.19 -22.60 28.84
N MET A 127 -5.44 -22.96 29.88
CA MET A 127 -5.82 -24.02 30.82
C MET A 127 -7.15 -23.69 31.53
N ALA A 128 -7.30 -22.47 32.04
CA ALA A 128 -8.53 -22.04 32.71
C ALA A 128 -9.76 -22.08 31.78
N GLN A 129 -9.58 -21.70 30.50
CA GLN A 129 -10.64 -21.78 29.51
C GLN A 129 -11.03 -23.23 29.19
N ILE A 130 -10.05 -24.12 29.01
CA ILE A 130 -10.31 -25.55 28.76
C ILE A 130 -11.07 -26.19 29.94
N GLU A 131 -10.72 -25.85 31.18
CA GLU A 131 -11.43 -26.35 32.36
C GLU A 131 -12.88 -25.85 32.44
N ASN A 132 -13.12 -24.58 32.10
CA ASN A 132 -14.48 -24.02 32.00
C ASN A 132 -15.30 -24.71 30.91
N ASP A 133 -14.71 -24.91 29.72
CA ASP A 133 -15.35 -25.63 28.61
C ASP A 133 -15.71 -27.07 29.00
N MET A 134 -14.82 -27.79 29.70
CA MET A 134 -15.10 -29.14 30.21
C MET A 134 -16.25 -29.13 31.24
N ALA A 135 -16.34 -28.11 32.10
CA ALA A 135 -17.45 -27.99 33.05
C ALA A 135 -18.80 -27.76 32.35
N GLN A 136 -18.81 -26.94 31.29
CA GLN A 136 -20.00 -26.70 30.47
C GLN A 136 -20.46 -27.95 29.72
N LEU A 137 -19.53 -28.76 29.22
CA LEU A 137 -19.81 -30.02 28.52
C LEU A 137 -20.47 -31.07 29.44
N HIS A 138 -20.05 -31.16 30.70
CA HIS A 138 -20.66 -32.09 31.66
C HIS A 138 -22.11 -31.75 32.03
N GLY A 139 -22.55 -30.51 31.81
CA GLY A 139 -23.91 -30.04 32.18
C GLY A 139 -25.02 -30.38 31.18
N ARG A 140 -24.72 -31.08 30.07
CA ARG A 140 -25.70 -31.26 28.98
C ARG A 140 -26.10 -32.70 28.72
N ASP A 141 -27.34 -33.01 29.09
CA ASP A 141 -28.09 -34.10 28.48
C ASP A 141 -28.51 -33.73 27.04
N MET A 142 -28.28 -34.64 26.13
CA MET A 142 -28.05 -34.38 24.70
C MET A 142 -29.33 -34.43 23.85
N ASN A 143 -30.00 -33.29 23.64
CA ASN A 143 -31.11 -33.17 22.68
C ASN A 143 -30.61 -32.72 21.27
N LYS A 144 -29.84 -33.61 20.63
CA LYS A 144 -29.07 -33.43 19.38
C LYS A 144 -29.85 -32.93 18.16
N HIS A 145 -31.17 -33.09 18.10
CA HIS A 145 -31.95 -32.81 16.90
C HIS A 145 -32.40 -31.35 16.74
N ARG A 146 -32.40 -30.56 17.82
CA ARG A 146 -32.87 -29.16 17.78
C ARG A 146 -31.79 -28.19 17.29
N ALA A 147 -30.56 -28.34 17.79
CA ALA A 147 -29.42 -27.48 17.42
C ALA A 147 -29.06 -27.58 15.93
N ALA A 148 -29.02 -28.80 15.37
CA ALA A 148 -28.69 -29.01 13.96
C ALA A 148 -29.67 -28.33 12.98
N ARG A 149 -30.94 -28.15 13.39
CA ARG A 149 -31.96 -27.48 12.58
C ARG A 149 -31.83 -25.95 12.62
N GLU A 150 -31.37 -25.39 13.73
CA GLU A 150 -31.16 -23.94 13.89
C GLU A 150 -29.88 -23.48 13.18
N THR A 151 -28.77 -24.22 13.29
CA THR A 151 -27.50 -23.89 12.61
C THR A 151 -27.64 -23.90 11.08
N ALA A 152 -28.42 -24.84 10.51
CA ALA A 152 -28.66 -24.92 9.07
C ALA A 152 -29.43 -23.69 8.53
N LEU A 153 -30.31 -23.11 9.34
CA LEU A 153 -31.07 -21.91 8.97
C LEU A 153 -30.21 -20.64 9.06
N ASP A 154 -29.26 -20.58 9.99
CA ASP A 154 -28.37 -19.42 10.15
C ASP A 154 -27.27 -19.38 9.09
N VAL A 155 -26.72 -20.53 8.69
CA VAL A 155 -25.77 -20.60 7.57
C VAL A 155 -26.42 -20.15 6.26
N LYS A 156 -27.69 -20.51 6.03
CA LYS A 156 -28.45 -20.05 4.85
C LYS A 156 -28.66 -18.54 4.89
N TYR A 157 -29.09 -17.99 6.02
CA TYR A 157 -29.33 -16.54 6.17
C TYR A 157 -28.04 -15.70 6.03
N ILE A 158 -26.91 -16.16 6.58
CA ILE A 158 -25.61 -15.50 6.41
C ILE A 158 -25.19 -15.51 4.95
N ARG A 159 -25.37 -16.65 4.24
CA ARG A 159 -25.04 -16.77 2.81
C ARG A 159 -25.91 -15.86 1.95
N ASP A 160 -27.21 -15.78 2.25
CA ASP A 160 -28.15 -14.91 1.54
C ASP A 160 -27.88 -13.42 1.82
N ARG A 161 -27.32 -13.09 2.99
CA ARG A 161 -26.97 -11.71 3.37
C ARG A 161 -25.52 -11.32 3.03
N GLN A 162 -24.70 -12.23 2.54
CA GLN A 162 -23.28 -11.93 2.29
C GLN A 162 -23.07 -10.85 1.22
N GLY A 163 -24.09 -10.43 0.47
CA GLY A 163 -24.06 -9.27 -0.44
C GLY A 163 -22.97 -9.33 -1.52
N HIS A 164 -22.19 -10.40 -1.55
CA HIS A 164 -20.96 -10.51 -2.32
C HIS A 164 -21.29 -10.52 -3.80
N LEU A 165 -22.33 -11.26 -4.17
CA LEU A 165 -22.88 -11.27 -5.53
C LEU A 165 -23.36 -9.88 -5.96
N PHE A 166 -24.06 -9.14 -5.08
CA PHE A 166 -24.48 -7.77 -5.40
C PHE A 166 -23.28 -6.85 -5.61
N VAL A 167 -22.34 -6.84 -4.67
CA VAL A 167 -21.13 -6.01 -4.75
C VAL A 167 -20.29 -6.37 -5.98
N GLU A 168 -20.12 -7.67 -6.28
CA GLU A 168 -19.38 -8.11 -7.46
C GLU A 168 -20.10 -7.78 -8.76
N ASN A 169 -21.41 -7.95 -8.83
CA ASN A 169 -22.19 -7.59 -10.00
C ASN A 169 -22.15 -6.07 -10.22
N PHE A 170 -22.32 -5.27 -9.17
CA PHE A 170 -22.23 -3.81 -9.23
C PHE A 170 -20.84 -3.34 -9.66
N MET A 171 -19.77 -3.92 -9.09
CA MET A 171 -18.40 -3.64 -9.53
C MET A 171 -18.23 -4.00 -11.02
N LYS A 172 -18.64 -5.21 -11.44
CA LYS A 172 -18.52 -5.62 -12.85
C LYS A 172 -19.31 -4.73 -13.82
N SER A 173 -20.52 -4.31 -13.45
CA SER A 173 -21.42 -3.56 -14.32
C SER A 173 -21.13 -2.06 -14.37
N SER A 174 -20.74 -1.50 -13.23
CA SER A 174 -20.78 -0.05 -12.96
C SER A 174 -19.43 0.54 -12.53
N CYS A 175 -18.49 -0.28 -12.04
CA CYS A 175 -17.20 0.19 -11.53
C CYS A 175 -16.05 -0.80 -11.82
N GLN A 176 -15.40 -0.65 -12.96
CA GLN A 176 -14.30 -1.53 -13.36
C GLN A 176 -12.96 -0.90 -12.94
N LEU A 177 -12.27 -1.52 -11.98
CA LEU A 177 -10.89 -1.18 -11.71
C LEU A 177 -9.99 -2.00 -12.64
N LEU A 178 -9.15 -1.31 -13.41
CA LEU A 178 -8.15 -1.95 -14.23
C LEU A 178 -6.80 -1.84 -13.56
N ARG A 179 -6.09 -2.95 -13.49
CA ARG A 179 -4.65 -2.95 -13.21
C ARG A 179 -3.94 -2.53 -14.49
N LEU A 180 -2.99 -1.62 -14.36
CA LEU A 180 -2.25 -1.06 -15.49
C LEU A 180 -1.50 -2.14 -16.32
N GLU A 181 -1.26 -3.32 -15.75
CA GLU A 181 -0.41 -4.38 -16.33
C GLU A 181 -1.18 -5.45 -17.14
N GLU A 182 -2.50 -5.61 -16.96
CA GLU A 182 -3.19 -6.85 -17.38
C GLU A 182 -4.18 -6.70 -18.57
N ASP A 183 -4.53 -5.48 -19.02
CA ASP A 183 -5.71 -5.28 -19.89
C ASP A 183 -5.57 -4.23 -21.02
N ALA A 184 -4.43 -4.19 -21.72
CA ALA A 184 -4.18 -3.20 -22.78
C ALA A 184 -5.20 -3.23 -23.94
N ASP A 185 -5.68 -4.42 -24.33
CA ASP A 185 -6.64 -4.58 -25.42
C ASP A 185 -8.08 -4.23 -25.00
N PHE A 186 -8.42 -4.47 -23.73
CA PHE A 186 -9.67 -3.97 -23.16
C PHE A 186 -9.70 -2.44 -23.15
N VAL A 187 -8.60 -1.80 -22.74
CA VAL A 187 -8.50 -0.33 -22.73
C VAL A 187 -8.71 0.25 -24.13
N LYS A 188 -8.11 -0.35 -25.18
CA LYS A 188 -8.30 0.09 -26.57
C LYS A 188 -9.76 -0.02 -27.03
N SER A 189 -10.38 -1.19 -26.84
CA SER A 189 -11.79 -1.40 -27.25
C SER A 189 -12.78 -0.60 -26.42
N ALA A 190 -12.45 -0.35 -25.15
CA ALA A 190 -13.22 0.49 -24.26
C ALA A 190 -13.17 1.96 -24.69
N ILE A 191 -12.03 2.50 -25.11
CA ILE A 191 -11.88 3.95 -25.28
C ILE A 191 -12.62 4.49 -26.53
N LEU A 192 -12.69 3.73 -27.63
CA LEU A 192 -13.08 4.28 -28.94
C LEU A 192 -14.57 4.71 -29.10
N ASN A 193 -15.46 4.38 -28.15
CA ASN A 193 -16.90 4.68 -28.24
C ASN A 193 -17.44 5.35 -26.96
N LYS A 194 -16.63 6.15 -26.28
CA LYS A 194 -16.92 6.60 -24.91
C LYS A 194 -16.59 8.06 -24.67
N TYR A 195 -17.34 8.67 -23.76
CA TYR A 195 -16.94 9.95 -23.18
C TYR A 195 -15.81 9.68 -22.18
N VAL A 196 -14.65 10.30 -22.38
CA VAL A 196 -13.52 10.11 -21.46
C VAL A 196 -13.16 11.44 -20.82
N LEU A 197 -13.16 11.48 -19.50
CA LEU A 197 -12.72 12.63 -18.72
C LEU A 197 -11.41 12.28 -17.99
N VAL A 198 -10.32 12.93 -18.35
CA VAL A 198 -9.02 12.79 -17.68
C VAL A 198 -8.88 13.87 -16.61
N LEU A 199 -8.51 13.50 -15.40
CA LEU A 199 -8.44 14.40 -14.25
C LEU A 199 -6.99 14.48 -13.76
N LEU A 200 -6.42 15.68 -13.82
CA LEU A 200 -5.05 15.99 -13.45
C LEU A 200 -5.04 17.08 -12.37
N ASP A 201 -4.44 16.80 -11.22
CA ASP A 201 -4.27 17.77 -10.13
C ASP A 201 -2.78 18.09 -9.91
N PHE A 202 -2.34 19.24 -10.42
CA PHE A 202 -1.00 19.79 -10.18
C PHE A 202 -1.01 20.96 -9.20
N THR A 203 -2.05 21.10 -8.38
CA THR A 203 -2.14 22.18 -7.36
C THR A 203 -0.88 22.27 -6.51
N VAL A 204 -0.28 21.12 -6.19
CA VAL A 204 1.09 21.01 -5.69
C VAL A 204 1.92 20.28 -6.73
N PHE A 205 2.94 20.95 -7.27
CA PHE A 205 3.81 20.35 -8.27
C PHE A 205 4.79 19.36 -7.61
N PRO A 206 4.86 18.10 -8.09
CA PRO A 206 5.81 17.10 -7.58
C PRO A 206 7.27 17.56 -7.75
N ALA A 207 8.14 17.19 -6.80
CA ALA A 207 9.56 17.48 -6.91
C ALA A 207 10.24 16.76 -8.10
N ASN A 208 9.73 15.59 -8.48
CA ASN A 208 10.21 14.85 -9.64
C ASN A 208 9.36 15.18 -10.87
N GLY A 209 9.92 15.95 -11.80
CA GLY A 209 9.25 16.36 -13.04
C GLY A 209 8.93 15.20 -13.99
N LEU A 210 9.59 14.04 -13.85
CA LEU A 210 9.33 12.87 -14.70
C LEU A 210 7.90 12.35 -14.54
N TYR A 211 7.35 12.38 -13.32
CA TYR A 211 5.97 11.94 -13.08
C TYR A 211 4.94 12.84 -13.72
N VAL A 212 5.20 14.15 -13.67
CA VAL A 212 4.35 15.14 -14.34
C VAL A 212 4.38 14.88 -15.84
N LYS A 213 5.59 14.73 -16.42
CA LYS A 213 5.75 14.44 -17.84
C LYS A 213 5.00 13.17 -18.25
N GLN A 214 5.15 12.06 -17.53
CA GLN A 214 4.46 10.80 -17.82
C GLN A 214 2.94 10.94 -17.74
N ALA A 215 2.41 11.64 -16.73
CA ALA A 215 0.97 11.88 -16.62
C ALA A 215 0.44 12.75 -17.77
N LEU A 216 1.21 13.76 -18.20
CA LEU A 216 0.88 14.60 -19.34
C LEU A 216 0.97 13.84 -20.68
N ASP A 217 1.97 12.97 -20.86
CA ASP A 217 2.11 12.11 -22.05
C ASP A 217 0.88 11.18 -22.16
N VAL A 218 0.50 10.51 -21.07
CA VAL A 218 -0.70 9.65 -21.03
C VAL A 218 -1.96 10.46 -21.30
N CYS A 219 -2.12 11.62 -20.67
CA CYS A 219 -3.28 12.49 -20.90
C CYS A 219 -3.38 12.90 -22.37
N SER A 220 -2.29 13.39 -22.97
CA SER A 220 -2.28 13.84 -24.36
C SER A 220 -2.61 12.70 -25.32
N ASN A 221 -2.05 11.51 -25.08
CA ASN A 221 -2.37 10.31 -25.87
C ASN A 221 -3.84 9.93 -25.74
N VAL A 222 -4.42 9.97 -24.53
CA VAL A 222 -5.86 9.68 -24.34
C VAL A 222 -6.71 10.71 -25.07
N LEU A 223 -6.41 12.00 -24.98
CA LEU A 223 -7.15 13.04 -25.67
C LEU A 223 -7.09 12.90 -27.20
N ALA A 224 -5.97 12.44 -27.75
CA ALA A 224 -5.81 12.22 -29.19
C ALA A 224 -6.64 11.06 -29.76
N LEU A 225 -7.21 10.19 -28.92
CA LEU A 225 -7.94 9.00 -29.38
C LEU A 225 -9.39 9.27 -29.83
N SER A 226 -10.03 10.36 -29.39
CA SER A 226 -11.40 10.68 -29.78
C SER A 226 -11.78 12.13 -29.47
N GLN A 227 -12.68 12.69 -30.29
CA GLN A 227 -13.33 13.98 -30.05
C GLN A 227 -14.26 13.99 -28.81
N THR A 228 -14.60 12.82 -28.28
CA THR A 228 -15.43 12.67 -27.06
C THR A 228 -14.59 12.68 -25.79
N HIS A 229 -13.30 13.04 -25.85
CA HIS A 229 -12.40 13.05 -24.70
C HIS A 229 -12.04 14.48 -24.29
N ALA A 230 -12.00 14.74 -22.99
CA ALA A 230 -11.51 15.98 -22.43
C ALA A 230 -10.69 15.73 -21.16
N ALA A 231 -9.91 16.72 -20.76
CA ALA A 231 -9.20 16.69 -19.49
C ALA A 231 -9.54 17.92 -18.64
N HIS A 232 -9.62 17.74 -17.33
CA HIS A 232 -9.61 18.81 -16.35
C HIS A 232 -8.22 18.87 -15.71
N VAL A 233 -7.53 19.99 -15.90
CA VAL A 233 -6.16 20.18 -15.40
C VAL A 233 -6.13 21.31 -14.39
N GLN A 234 -5.84 20.99 -13.14
CA GLN A 234 -5.70 21.96 -12.07
C GLN A 234 -4.27 22.44 -12.02
N LEU A 235 -4.06 23.74 -12.26
CA LEU A 235 -2.73 24.29 -12.44
C LEU A 235 -2.00 24.51 -11.10
N PRO A 236 -0.65 24.56 -11.10
CA PRO A 236 0.15 24.87 -9.92
C PRO A 236 -0.24 26.19 -9.25
N LEU A 237 -0.41 26.16 -7.93
CA LEU A 237 -0.71 27.34 -7.12
C LEU A 237 0.50 27.81 -6.31
N VAL A 238 0.54 29.11 -6.03
CA VAL A 238 1.49 29.68 -5.07
C VAL A 238 1.10 29.21 -3.66
N GLN A 239 2.07 28.64 -2.95
CA GLN A 239 1.89 28.12 -1.60
C GLN A 239 3.01 28.64 -0.70
N LYS A 240 2.87 28.50 0.62
CA LYS A 240 3.90 28.96 1.58
C LYS A 240 5.31 28.41 1.28
N GLN A 241 5.40 27.23 0.65
CA GLN A 241 6.66 26.57 0.29
C GLN A 241 7.01 26.66 -1.21
N THR A 242 6.18 27.29 -2.03
CA THR A 242 6.38 27.40 -3.48
C THR A 242 6.42 28.86 -3.86
N SER A 243 7.60 29.36 -4.24
CA SER A 243 7.74 30.74 -4.69
C SER A 243 6.90 31.01 -5.94
N THR A 244 6.51 32.26 -6.15
CA THR A 244 5.76 32.68 -7.34
C THR A 244 6.49 32.30 -8.63
N ALA A 245 7.81 32.49 -8.69
CA ALA A 245 8.62 32.11 -9.84
C ALA A 245 8.59 30.60 -10.12
N ALA A 246 8.64 29.77 -9.07
CA ALA A 246 8.54 28.31 -9.22
C ALA A 246 7.14 27.89 -9.70
N ALA A 247 6.07 28.47 -9.13
CA ALA A 247 4.70 28.19 -9.56
C ALA A 247 4.48 28.54 -11.04
N VAL A 248 4.97 29.70 -11.49
CA VAL A 248 4.91 30.12 -12.91
C VAL A 248 5.70 29.17 -13.80
N LYS A 249 6.92 28.78 -13.41
CA LYS A 249 7.73 27.81 -14.17
C LYS A 249 7.03 26.47 -14.31
N HIS A 250 6.46 25.95 -13.21
CA HIS A 250 5.73 24.69 -13.20
C HIS A 250 4.47 24.74 -14.06
N ARG A 251 3.73 25.86 -14.00
CA ARG A 251 2.57 26.10 -14.85
C ARG A 251 2.94 26.10 -16.33
N ARG A 252 3.97 26.87 -16.72
CA ARG A 252 4.48 26.88 -18.10
C ARG A 252 4.92 25.50 -18.56
N SER A 253 5.58 24.72 -17.71
CA SER A 253 5.99 23.36 -18.06
C SER A 253 4.80 22.44 -18.40
N VAL A 254 3.63 22.65 -17.81
CA VAL A 254 2.40 21.91 -18.14
C VAL A 254 1.80 22.45 -19.44
N GLU A 255 1.69 23.77 -19.57
CA GLU A 255 1.12 24.44 -20.75
C GLU A 255 1.96 24.15 -22.02
N ASP A 256 3.28 24.32 -21.96
CA ASP A 256 4.22 24.04 -23.05
C ASP A 256 4.16 22.59 -23.51
N HIS A 257 3.95 21.66 -22.59
CA HIS A 257 3.80 20.25 -22.92
C HIS A 257 2.54 20.00 -23.73
N PHE A 258 1.39 20.53 -23.29
CA PHE A 258 0.13 20.37 -24.01
C PHE A 258 0.15 21.07 -25.37
N MET A 259 0.72 22.27 -25.46
CA MET A 259 0.91 22.95 -26.74
C MET A 259 1.76 22.11 -27.71
N LYS A 260 2.85 21.50 -27.22
CA LYS A 260 3.68 20.60 -28.04
C LYS A 260 2.93 19.34 -28.48
N ALA A 261 2.01 18.85 -27.66
CA ALA A 261 1.19 17.67 -27.93
C ALA A 261 -0.11 17.99 -28.70
N ASN A 262 -0.26 19.20 -29.26
CA ASN A 262 -1.45 19.65 -29.99
C ASN A 262 -2.75 19.56 -29.15
N VAL A 263 -2.64 19.80 -27.85
CA VAL A 263 -3.76 19.86 -26.91
C VAL A 263 -4.11 21.32 -26.64
N SER A 264 -5.37 21.67 -26.86
CA SER A 264 -5.92 23.00 -26.65
C SER A 264 -5.92 23.40 -25.18
N LEU A 265 -5.58 24.66 -24.92
CA LEU A 265 -5.59 25.30 -23.59
C LEU A 265 -6.50 26.54 -23.55
N ARG A 266 -7.37 26.70 -24.55
CA ARG A 266 -8.21 27.90 -24.72
C ARG A 266 -9.28 28.02 -23.64
N ASP A 267 -9.81 26.88 -23.19
CA ASP A 267 -10.96 26.82 -22.30
C ASP A 267 -10.51 26.90 -20.84
N GLY A 268 -10.32 28.13 -20.35
CA GLY A 268 -10.02 28.40 -18.95
C GLY A 268 -11.22 28.09 -18.05
N VAL A 269 -11.00 27.29 -17.00
CA VAL A 269 -12.06 26.92 -16.03
C VAL A 269 -11.63 27.36 -14.63
N SER A 270 -12.53 28.01 -13.89
CA SER A 270 -12.25 28.43 -12.50
C SER A 270 -12.99 27.55 -11.48
N LEU A 271 -12.27 26.86 -10.62
CA LEU A 271 -12.85 26.12 -9.50
C LEU A 271 -13.11 27.09 -8.34
N LEU A 272 -14.37 27.30 -7.99
CA LEU A 272 -14.83 28.23 -6.96
C LEU A 272 -15.10 27.48 -5.65
N PHE A 273 -14.54 27.99 -4.56
CA PHE A 273 -14.68 27.41 -3.24
C PHE A 273 -15.59 28.24 -2.33
N SER A 274 -16.47 27.59 -1.57
CA SER A 274 -17.18 28.18 -0.44
C SER A 274 -16.44 27.88 0.86
N LYS A 275 -16.34 28.88 1.74
CA LYS A 275 -15.91 28.66 3.13
C LYS A 275 -17.09 28.15 3.94
N ASP A 276 -16.84 27.22 4.85
CA ASP A 276 -17.82 26.92 5.90
C ASP A 276 -18.10 28.16 6.75
N LEU A 277 -19.31 28.23 7.28
CA LEU A 277 -19.73 29.27 8.23
C LEU A 277 -18.78 29.37 9.44
N ASP A 278 -18.18 28.25 9.81
CA ASP A 278 -17.25 28.16 10.94
C ASP A 278 -15.79 28.52 10.58
N ALA A 279 -15.50 28.89 9.32
CA ALA A 279 -14.14 29.23 8.91
C ALA A 279 -13.66 30.50 9.63
N THR A 280 -12.49 30.44 10.25
CA THR A 280 -11.93 31.59 10.98
C THR A 280 -11.62 32.75 10.02
N ALA A 281 -11.81 33.99 10.48
CA ALA A 281 -11.48 35.19 9.70
C ALA A 281 -9.99 35.23 9.27
N SER A 282 -9.12 34.47 9.94
CA SER A 282 -7.71 34.30 9.60
C SER A 282 -7.44 33.40 8.37
N ASP A 283 -8.43 32.67 7.85
CA ASP A 283 -8.22 31.81 6.69
C ASP A 283 -8.05 32.63 5.40
N ARG A 284 -6.79 32.75 4.95
CA ARG A 284 -6.39 33.49 3.75
C ARG A 284 -6.29 32.61 2.49
N ARG A 285 -6.82 31.40 2.51
CA ARG A 285 -6.83 30.52 1.31
C ARG A 285 -7.65 31.17 0.21
N ALA A 286 -7.17 31.06 -1.04
CA ALA A 286 -7.87 31.56 -2.20
C ALA A 286 -9.20 30.81 -2.39
N LEU A 287 -10.26 31.54 -2.72
CA LEU A 287 -11.60 30.99 -2.99
C LEU A 287 -11.82 30.64 -4.45
N SER A 288 -10.79 30.78 -5.26
CA SER A 288 -10.80 30.42 -6.67
C SER A 288 -9.47 29.76 -7.02
N GLN A 289 -9.52 28.72 -7.83
CA GLN A 289 -8.36 28.12 -8.44
C GLN A 289 -8.51 28.07 -9.96
N SER A 290 -7.47 28.53 -10.66
CA SER A 290 -7.39 28.40 -12.12
C SER A 290 -7.11 26.96 -12.52
N CYS A 291 -7.94 26.47 -13.42
CA CYS A 291 -7.84 25.19 -14.09
C CYS A 291 -7.95 25.42 -15.61
N VAL A 292 -7.73 24.38 -16.39
CA VAL A 292 -7.92 24.38 -17.83
C VAL A 292 -8.71 23.13 -18.21
N ALA A 293 -9.70 23.30 -19.09
CA ALA A 293 -10.29 22.21 -19.82
C ALA A 293 -9.46 21.98 -21.09
N CYS A 294 -8.84 20.81 -21.19
CA CYS A 294 -7.98 20.48 -22.32
C CYS A 294 -8.70 19.52 -23.27
N MET A 295 -8.60 19.79 -24.57
CA MET A 295 -9.17 18.97 -25.65
C MET A 295 -8.15 18.88 -26.77
N TYR A 296 -8.17 17.81 -27.57
CA TYR A 296 -7.21 17.68 -28.66
C TYR A 296 -7.61 18.58 -29.85
N GLU A 297 -6.71 19.44 -30.33
CA GLU A 297 -7.03 20.56 -31.24
C GLU A 297 -7.45 20.08 -32.64
N ASP A 298 -7.01 18.90 -33.08
CA ASP A 298 -7.37 18.38 -34.41
C ASP A 298 -8.85 17.99 -34.53
N PHE A 299 -9.56 17.84 -33.41
CA PHE A 299 -11.00 17.61 -33.42
C PHE A 299 -11.75 18.94 -33.51
N LYS A 300 -12.43 19.16 -34.65
CA LYS A 300 -13.18 20.40 -34.91
C LYS A 300 -14.23 20.72 -33.84
N GLU A 301 -14.89 19.71 -33.30
CA GLU A 301 -15.92 19.86 -32.27
C GLU A 301 -15.79 18.73 -31.23
N CYS A 302 -15.19 19.03 -30.08
CA CYS A 302 -15.21 18.12 -28.94
C CYS A 302 -16.57 18.20 -28.23
N SER A 303 -17.17 17.05 -27.90
CA SER A 303 -18.49 17.02 -27.25
C SER A 303 -18.50 17.74 -25.90
N PHE A 304 -17.37 17.74 -25.18
CA PHE A 304 -17.22 18.43 -23.89
C PHE A 304 -17.23 19.96 -23.99
N VAL A 305 -17.15 20.56 -25.19
CA VAL A 305 -17.35 22.01 -25.38
C VAL A 305 -18.73 22.45 -24.89
N LYS A 306 -19.73 21.56 -24.96
CA LYS A 306 -21.11 21.81 -24.48
C LYS A 306 -21.27 21.63 -22.96
N SER A 307 -20.25 21.14 -22.26
CA SER A 307 -20.34 20.90 -20.81
C SER A 307 -20.51 22.20 -20.04
N ALA A 308 -21.20 22.15 -18.90
CA ALA A 308 -21.37 23.30 -18.02
C ALA A 308 -20.01 23.85 -17.54
N ALA A 309 -19.05 22.96 -17.26
CA ALA A 309 -17.70 23.36 -16.87
C ALA A 309 -17.02 24.29 -17.89
N VAL A 310 -17.17 23.98 -19.18
CA VAL A 310 -16.54 24.75 -20.29
C VAL A 310 -17.37 25.98 -20.64
N THR A 311 -18.68 25.81 -20.83
CA THR A 311 -19.58 26.91 -21.23
C THR A 311 -19.73 27.99 -20.16
N GLU A 312 -19.75 27.63 -18.87
CA GLU A 312 -19.81 28.59 -17.78
C GLU A 312 -18.41 29.12 -17.38
N GLY A 313 -17.34 28.43 -17.79
CA GLY A 313 -15.96 28.76 -17.40
C GLY A 313 -15.68 28.65 -15.90
N ARG A 314 -16.56 27.98 -15.13
CA ARG A 314 -16.46 27.86 -13.68
C ARG A 314 -17.11 26.56 -13.17
N ILE A 315 -16.57 26.06 -12.05
CA ILE A 315 -17.09 24.89 -11.34
C ILE A 315 -17.28 25.28 -9.87
N GLY A 316 -18.47 25.06 -9.31
CA GLY A 316 -18.77 25.30 -7.90
C GLY A 316 -19.95 26.25 -7.66
N PRO A 317 -20.14 26.73 -6.42
CA PRO A 317 -19.19 26.66 -5.31
C PRO A 317 -19.02 25.25 -4.72
N VAL A 318 -17.79 24.88 -4.36
CA VAL A 318 -17.45 23.61 -3.68
C VAL A 318 -16.91 23.87 -2.28
N PRO A 319 -17.20 23.02 -1.27
CA PRO A 319 -16.76 23.28 0.09
C PRO A 319 -15.23 23.25 0.21
N LEU A 320 -14.66 24.27 0.84
CA LEU A 320 -13.24 24.36 1.16
C LEU A 320 -12.91 23.59 2.44
N ILE A 321 -12.59 22.30 2.29
CA ILE A 321 -12.28 21.42 3.41
C ILE A 321 -11.09 21.94 4.23
N ARG A 322 -11.18 21.86 5.56
CA ARG A 322 -10.09 22.26 6.46
C ARG A 322 -8.93 21.28 6.35
N VAL A 323 -7.71 21.78 6.52
CA VAL A 323 -6.51 20.92 6.48
C VAL A 323 -6.59 19.80 7.55
N SER A 324 -7.17 20.10 8.72
CA SER A 324 -7.40 19.13 9.80
C SER A 324 -8.39 18.01 9.43
N GLU A 325 -9.28 18.26 8.48
CA GLU A 325 -10.29 17.31 8.01
C GLU A 325 -9.78 16.47 6.83
N PHE A 326 -8.56 16.74 6.35
CA PHE A 326 -7.95 15.92 5.32
C PHE A 326 -7.80 14.50 5.86
N ILE A 327 -8.25 13.52 5.08
CA ILE A 327 -8.20 12.12 5.50
C ILE A 327 -6.75 11.75 5.82
N GLY A 328 -6.53 11.25 7.04
CA GLY A 328 -5.20 11.00 7.55
C GLY A 328 -4.38 12.28 7.62
N TYR A 329 -4.90 13.41 8.08
CA TYR A 329 -4.09 14.49 8.63
C TYR A 329 -3.66 14.11 10.05
N ASP A 330 -2.48 14.56 10.47
CA ASP A 330 -1.87 14.27 11.77
C ASP A 330 -1.54 15.61 12.38
N ASP A 331 -2.36 15.96 13.36
CA ASP A 331 -2.28 17.21 14.09
C ASP A 331 -0.95 17.36 14.86
N LEU A 332 -0.24 16.25 15.13
CA LEU A 332 1.03 16.24 15.83
C LEU A 332 2.19 16.62 14.90
N LEU A 333 2.24 16.01 13.72
CA LEU A 333 3.35 16.21 12.78
C LEU A 333 3.23 17.51 11.97
N ARG A 334 2.00 18.01 11.77
CA ARG A 334 1.68 19.24 11.02
C ARG A 334 2.54 19.41 9.75
N PRO A 335 2.60 18.41 8.85
CA PRO A 335 3.50 18.44 7.70
C PRO A 335 3.26 19.69 6.84
N GLY A 336 4.34 20.32 6.37
CA GLY A 336 4.29 21.46 5.45
C GLY A 336 3.68 21.09 4.08
N ALA A 337 3.33 22.05 3.23
CA ALA A 337 2.55 21.80 2.00
C ALA A 337 3.18 20.82 0.99
N ALA A 338 4.49 20.92 0.75
CA ALA A 338 5.26 19.98 -0.06
C ALA A 338 5.45 18.65 0.68
N ALA A 339 5.69 18.70 1.99
CA ALA A 339 5.74 17.50 2.82
C ALA A 339 4.39 16.77 2.86
N ARG A 340 3.25 17.45 2.70
CA ARG A 340 1.93 16.81 2.56
C ARG A 340 1.80 15.99 1.28
N VAL A 341 2.48 16.40 0.21
CA VAL A 341 2.56 15.56 -1.01
C VAL A 341 3.45 14.34 -0.82
N ILE A 342 4.40 14.40 0.13
CA ILE A 342 5.49 13.43 0.31
C ILE A 342 5.28 12.51 1.52
N ALA A 343 4.62 12.96 2.59
CA ALA A 343 4.40 12.24 3.84
C ALA A 343 3.29 11.22 3.63
N GLN A 344 3.70 10.04 3.17
CA GLN A 344 2.85 8.91 2.79
C GLN A 344 2.08 8.25 3.94
N SER A 345 2.24 8.70 5.19
CA SER A 345 1.34 8.33 6.28
C SER A 345 0.21 9.33 6.47
N VAL A 346 0.36 10.58 6.03
CA VAL A 346 -0.52 11.65 6.51
C VAL A 346 -0.70 12.84 5.53
N GLY A 347 -1.84 12.87 4.83
CA GLY A 347 -2.54 14.11 4.45
C GLY A 347 -1.91 15.01 3.38
N ALA A 348 -1.99 14.61 2.10
CA ALA A 348 -1.84 15.54 0.97
C ALA A 348 -2.87 16.70 1.04
N LEU A 349 -2.63 17.80 0.31
CA LEU A 349 -3.65 18.83 0.09
C LEU A 349 -4.86 18.17 -0.60
N ARG A 350 -5.96 17.99 0.13
CA ARG A 350 -7.17 17.34 -0.37
C ARG A 350 -8.23 18.40 -0.61
N LYS A 351 -8.82 18.41 -1.80
CA LYS A 351 -10.06 19.15 -2.04
C LYS A 351 -11.28 18.34 -1.55
N GLY A 352 -11.04 17.04 -1.31
CA GLY A 352 -11.97 16.04 -0.82
C GLY A 352 -13.08 15.68 -1.79
N VAL A 353 -13.79 14.62 -1.43
CA VAL A 353 -14.76 13.95 -2.31
C VAL A 353 -15.83 14.92 -2.88
N PRO A 354 -16.40 15.87 -2.12
CA PRO A 354 -17.41 16.79 -2.67
C PRO A 354 -16.89 17.67 -3.80
N CYS A 355 -15.65 18.16 -3.71
CA CYS A 355 -15.05 18.96 -4.78
C CYS A 355 -14.84 18.13 -6.04
N HIS A 356 -14.40 16.88 -5.88
CA HIS A 356 -14.16 15.98 -7.01
C HIS A 356 -15.47 15.58 -7.69
N ALA A 357 -16.54 15.37 -6.91
CA ALA A 357 -17.89 15.12 -7.42
C ALA A 357 -18.40 16.32 -8.23
N ALA A 358 -18.28 17.54 -7.69
CA ALA A 358 -18.71 18.75 -8.39
C ALA A 358 -17.96 18.99 -9.71
N ILE A 359 -16.68 18.60 -9.80
CA ILE A 359 -15.93 18.63 -11.07
C ILE A 359 -16.55 17.65 -12.06
N ILE A 360 -16.74 16.39 -11.66
CA ILE A 360 -17.34 15.36 -12.52
C ILE A 360 -18.72 15.81 -13.00
N ASP A 361 -19.58 16.24 -12.09
CA ASP A 361 -20.94 16.70 -12.40
C ASP A 361 -20.93 17.87 -13.38
N ALA A 362 -20.04 18.85 -13.20
CA ALA A 362 -19.97 20.01 -14.09
C ALA A 362 -19.54 19.65 -15.53
N TYR A 363 -18.67 18.64 -15.70
CA TYR A 363 -18.26 18.20 -17.05
C TYR A 363 -19.32 17.34 -17.75
N PHE A 364 -20.09 16.56 -17.00
CA PHE A 364 -21.17 15.75 -17.60
C PHE A 364 -22.49 16.51 -17.74
N LYS A 365 -22.72 17.56 -16.95
CA LYS A 365 -23.88 18.44 -17.08
C LYS A 365 -23.83 19.18 -18.42
N GLY A 366 -24.91 19.07 -19.19
CA GLY A 366 -25.05 19.69 -20.52
C GLY A 366 -24.64 18.78 -21.67
N LEU A 367 -24.13 17.58 -21.39
CA LEU A 367 -23.88 16.57 -22.42
C LEU A 367 -25.15 15.74 -22.67
N GLU A 368 -25.39 15.44 -23.95
CA GLU A 368 -26.44 14.52 -24.39
C GLU A 368 -25.88 13.09 -24.35
N ILE A 369 -25.87 12.50 -23.16
CA ILE A 369 -25.36 11.13 -22.94
C ILE A 369 -26.52 10.15 -23.13
N GLU A 370 -26.45 9.31 -24.14
CA GLU A 370 -27.43 8.24 -24.38
C GLU A 370 -27.17 7.04 -23.44
N GLU A 371 -28.19 6.19 -23.24
CA GLU A 371 -28.08 5.01 -22.37
C GLU A 371 -26.99 4.01 -22.81
N LYS A 372 -26.68 3.98 -24.12
CA LYS A 372 -25.64 3.13 -24.70
C LYS A 372 -24.23 3.70 -24.47
N ASP A 373 -24.13 4.99 -24.21
CA ASP A 373 -22.86 5.66 -24.03
C ASP A 373 -22.24 5.25 -22.71
N ARG A 374 -20.92 5.12 -22.70
CA ARG A 374 -20.19 4.85 -21.47
C ARG A 374 -19.26 6.02 -21.21
N CYS A 375 -19.28 6.51 -19.99
CA CYS A 375 -18.40 7.57 -19.53
C CYS A 375 -17.26 6.93 -18.73
N ILE A 376 -16.00 7.25 -19.04
CA ILE A 376 -14.81 6.78 -18.34
C ILE A 376 -14.12 7.97 -17.69
N ILE A 377 -13.61 7.77 -16.47
CA ILE A 377 -12.86 8.79 -15.72
C ILE A 377 -11.44 8.27 -15.48
N PHE A 378 -10.43 8.93 -16.05
CA PHE A 378 -9.02 8.64 -15.77
C PHE A 378 -8.49 9.57 -14.67
N ASP A 379 -8.15 9.02 -13.52
CA ASP A 379 -7.52 9.75 -12.41
C ASP A 379 -5.98 9.61 -12.49
N LEU A 380 -5.31 10.56 -13.14
CA LEU A 380 -3.86 10.51 -13.41
C LEU A 380 -3.08 11.37 -12.40
N LEU A 381 -2.91 10.89 -11.16
CA LEU A 381 -2.14 11.63 -10.15
C LEU A 381 -0.65 11.27 -10.17
N PRO A 382 0.28 12.25 -10.23
CA PRO A 382 1.70 11.98 -10.08
C PRO A 382 2.01 11.61 -8.62
N ASN A 383 2.12 10.31 -8.33
CA ASN A 383 2.53 9.79 -7.02
C ASN A 383 4.01 9.38 -7.06
N LYS A 384 4.77 9.64 -6.00
CA LYS A 384 6.17 9.18 -5.87
C LYS A 384 6.24 7.64 -5.85
N SER A 385 7.21 7.10 -6.59
CA SER A 385 7.79 5.77 -6.43
C SER A 385 9.26 5.93 -6.00
N VAL A 386 9.66 5.37 -4.87
CA VAL A 386 11.09 5.26 -4.51
C VAL A 386 11.37 3.79 -4.24
N THR A 387 12.17 3.18 -5.10
CA THR A 387 13.48 2.62 -4.72
C THR A 387 14.46 2.90 -5.86
N GLU A 388 15.69 3.21 -5.46
CA GLU A 388 16.88 3.16 -6.29
C GLU A 388 17.22 1.69 -6.54
N GLU A 389 16.79 1.13 -7.66
CA GLU A 389 17.43 -0.06 -8.26
C GLU A 389 16.89 -0.23 -9.68
N GLY A 390 17.78 -0.13 -10.68
CA GLY A 390 17.48 -0.45 -12.08
C GLY A 390 17.95 0.59 -13.10
N ARG A 391 19.26 0.67 -13.33
CA ARG A 391 19.80 1.06 -14.64
C ARG A 391 19.37 0.00 -15.67
N LEU A 392 18.49 0.36 -16.60
CA LEU A 392 18.42 -0.15 -17.99
C LEU A 392 17.12 0.36 -18.64
N ILE A 393 17.16 1.56 -19.19
CA ILE A 393 16.18 2.04 -20.18
C ILE A 393 16.96 2.81 -21.24
N GLU A 394 17.66 2.07 -22.11
CA GLU A 394 18.24 2.66 -23.34
C GLU A 394 18.21 1.71 -24.55
N SER A 395 17.58 0.53 -24.46
CA SER A 395 17.44 -0.38 -25.61
C SER A 395 16.02 -0.93 -25.75
N LEU A 396 15.10 -0.09 -26.22
CA LEU A 396 13.82 -0.53 -26.83
C LEU A 396 13.15 0.63 -27.60
N VAL A 397 13.96 1.49 -28.23
CA VAL A 397 13.50 2.53 -29.15
C VAL A 397 13.84 2.09 -30.57
N SER A 398 13.06 1.17 -31.13
CA SER A 398 13.01 0.95 -32.59
C SER A 398 11.89 0.03 -33.09
N VAL A 399 10.61 0.20 -32.67
CA VAL A 399 9.49 -0.27 -33.52
C VAL A 399 8.21 0.57 -33.34
N GLY A 400 7.96 1.49 -34.26
CA GLY A 400 6.63 2.03 -34.65
C GLY A 400 5.87 2.98 -33.70
N PRO A 401 5.03 3.90 -34.21
CA PRO A 401 4.41 4.98 -33.41
C PRO A 401 3.25 4.58 -32.48
N LEU A 402 2.84 3.31 -32.44
CA LEU A 402 1.55 2.90 -31.84
C LEU A 402 1.63 1.80 -30.76
N ALA A 403 2.82 1.44 -30.26
CA ALA A 403 2.99 0.33 -29.32
C ALA A 403 3.81 0.62 -28.03
N SER A 404 4.18 1.88 -27.74
CA SER A 404 5.19 2.17 -26.71
C SER A 404 4.70 2.95 -25.47
N ALA A 405 3.68 2.44 -24.77
CA ALA A 405 3.34 2.97 -23.44
C ALA A 405 2.87 1.86 -22.48
N CYS A 406 3.82 1.10 -21.94
CA CYS A 406 3.57 0.24 -20.79
C CYS A 406 4.69 0.48 -19.75
N ILE A 407 4.36 1.21 -18.68
CA ILE A 407 5.29 1.67 -17.66
C ILE A 407 5.27 0.66 -16.50
N ARG A 408 6.39 -0.04 -16.26
CA ARG A 408 6.62 -0.84 -15.05
C ARG A 408 7.10 0.05 -13.91
N LEU A 409 6.35 0.09 -12.81
CA LEU A 409 6.79 0.69 -11.55
C LEU A 409 6.44 -0.26 -10.40
N ARG A 410 7.44 -0.91 -9.80
CA ARG A 410 7.32 -1.50 -8.46
C ARG A 410 7.85 -0.50 -7.45
N THR A 411 7.15 -0.33 -6.33
CA THR A 411 7.70 0.00 -5.00
C THR A 411 6.61 0.23 -3.96
N SER A 412 6.95 -0.05 -2.71
CA SER A 412 6.08 -0.02 -1.54
C SER A 412 6.24 1.29 -0.76
N GLN A 413 5.35 2.27 -0.97
CA GLN A 413 4.90 3.22 0.07
C GLN A 413 3.53 3.84 -0.32
N LYS A 414 2.65 4.03 0.66
CA LYS A 414 1.20 4.26 0.48
C LYS A 414 0.85 5.56 -0.27
N PRO A 415 0.05 5.54 -1.34
CA PRO A 415 -0.24 6.74 -2.13
C PRO A 415 -1.63 7.35 -1.87
N ARG A 416 -1.93 8.48 -2.52
CA ARG A 416 -3.23 9.20 -2.43
C ARG A 416 -4.42 8.24 -2.62
N ARG A 417 -5.51 8.47 -1.86
CA ARG A 417 -6.65 7.54 -1.69
C ARG A 417 -7.70 7.54 -2.84
N ALA A 418 -7.31 7.86 -4.07
CA ALA A 418 -8.17 7.91 -5.28
C ALA A 418 -9.50 8.68 -5.07
N GLU A 419 -9.42 9.99 -4.80
CA GLU A 419 -10.60 10.79 -4.42
C GLU A 419 -11.63 10.92 -5.54
N PHE A 420 -11.20 10.98 -6.82
CA PHE A 420 -12.12 10.95 -7.96
C PHE A 420 -12.87 9.62 -8.05
N ALA A 421 -12.20 8.49 -7.76
CA ALA A 421 -12.86 7.17 -7.68
C ALA A 421 -13.99 7.17 -6.64
N ARG A 422 -13.71 7.75 -5.48
CA ARG A 422 -14.67 7.85 -4.37
C ARG A 422 -15.85 8.74 -4.76
N ALA A 423 -15.58 9.87 -5.39
CA ALA A 423 -16.61 10.81 -5.84
C ALA A 423 -17.50 10.19 -6.92
N ALA A 424 -16.90 9.52 -7.90
CA ALA A 424 -17.64 8.81 -8.94
C ALA A 424 -18.56 7.74 -8.34
N ILE A 425 -18.07 6.95 -7.38
CA ILE A 425 -18.89 5.95 -6.70
C ILE A 425 -20.01 6.59 -5.88
N ASP A 426 -19.76 7.72 -5.22
CA ASP A 426 -20.80 8.42 -4.46
C ASP A 426 -21.90 8.94 -5.37
N GLY A 427 -21.54 9.48 -6.54
CA GLY A 427 -22.50 9.85 -7.57
C GLY A 427 -23.30 8.64 -8.08
N LEU A 428 -22.60 7.56 -8.46
CA LEU A 428 -23.20 6.30 -8.92
C LEU A 428 -24.22 5.73 -7.94
N LEU A 429 -23.91 5.86 -6.66
CA LEU A 429 -24.70 5.31 -5.59
C LEU A 429 -25.87 6.22 -5.17
N THR A 430 -25.69 7.54 -5.20
CA THR A 430 -26.72 8.49 -4.76
C THR A 430 -27.82 8.69 -5.79
N GLN A 431 -27.50 8.56 -7.08
CA GLN A 431 -28.44 8.75 -8.18
C GLN A 431 -28.51 7.48 -9.04
N PRO A 432 -29.47 6.57 -8.80
CA PRO A 432 -29.74 5.45 -9.69
C PRO A 432 -30.47 5.94 -10.96
N ALA A 433 -29.90 6.94 -11.64
CA ALA A 433 -30.40 7.40 -12.92
C ALA A 433 -29.83 6.50 -14.04
N PRO A 434 -30.58 6.26 -15.12
CA PRO A 434 -30.17 5.40 -16.24
C PRO A 434 -28.91 5.86 -16.99
N GLN A 435 -28.39 7.06 -16.69
CA GLN A 435 -27.22 7.69 -17.34
C GLN A 435 -25.97 7.72 -16.44
N THR A 436 -25.82 6.73 -15.55
CA THR A 436 -24.75 6.77 -14.55
C THR A 436 -23.37 6.45 -15.17
N PRO A 437 -22.37 7.33 -15.03
CA PRO A 437 -21.06 7.16 -15.65
C PRO A 437 -20.33 5.93 -15.09
N LYS A 438 -19.96 4.98 -15.94
CA LYS A 438 -19.23 3.76 -15.53
C LYS A 438 -17.80 4.11 -15.13
N TYR A 439 -17.50 4.12 -13.84
CA TYR A 439 -16.16 4.43 -13.39
C TYR A 439 -15.16 3.35 -13.86
N VAL A 440 -14.14 3.76 -14.61
CA VAL A 440 -12.99 2.92 -14.96
C VAL A 440 -11.72 3.54 -14.40
N GLY A 441 -11.31 3.08 -13.22
CA GLY A 441 -10.10 3.56 -12.58
C GLY A 441 -8.90 2.74 -13.01
N VAL A 442 -7.89 3.38 -13.60
CA VAL A 442 -6.59 2.76 -13.83
C VAL A 442 -5.72 2.99 -12.60
N LEU A 443 -5.47 1.92 -11.86
CA LEU A 443 -4.73 1.98 -10.60
C LEU A 443 -3.39 1.26 -10.73
N ARG A 444 -2.40 1.69 -9.94
CA ARG A 444 -1.19 0.91 -9.76
C ARG A 444 -1.50 -0.36 -8.96
N ALA A 445 -0.71 -1.40 -9.18
CA ALA A 445 -0.89 -2.71 -8.54
C ALA A 445 -0.90 -2.61 -7.00
N ASP A 446 -0.04 -1.74 -6.43
CA ASP A 446 0.05 -1.49 -4.98
C ASP A 446 -1.18 -0.78 -4.39
N GLN A 447 -1.93 -0.04 -5.21
CA GLN A 447 -3.13 0.69 -4.79
C GLN A 447 -4.42 -0.12 -4.96
N PHE A 448 -4.39 -1.12 -5.83
CA PHE A 448 -5.57 -1.82 -6.29
C PHE A 448 -6.33 -2.45 -5.12
N ASP A 449 -5.66 -3.19 -4.24
CA ASP A 449 -6.33 -3.93 -3.17
C ASP A 449 -6.97 -3.01 -2.13
N ASP A 450 -6.27 -1.95 -1.72
CA ASP A 450 -6.78 -0.96 -0.74
C ASP A 450 -7.98 -0.19 -1.30
N ILE A 451 -7.92 0.25 -2.55
CA ILE A 451 -9.01 0.98 -3.20
C ILE A 451 -10.18 0.03 -3.48
N ASN A 452 -9.94 -1.14 -4.03
CA ASN A 452 -10.96 -2.17 -4.25
C ASN A 452 -11.68 -2.53 -2.95
N LYS A 453 -10.93 -2.75 -1.85
CA LYS A 453 -11.49 -2.99 -0.52
C LYS A 453 -12.34 -1.82 -0.02
N PHE A 454 -11.86 -0.59 -0.19
CA PHE A 454 -12.62 0.61 0.19
C PHE A 454 -13.93 0.71 -0.59
N MET A 455 -13.88 0.57 -1.92
CA MET A 455 -15.04 0.71 -2.80
C MET A 455 -16.06 -0.37 -2.54
N ARG A 456 -15.63 -1.65 -2.44
CA ARG A 456 -16.48 -2.76 -2.04
C ARG A 456 -17.14 -2.53 -0.69
N SER A 457 -16.38 -2.03 0.30
CA SER A 457 -16.93 -1.72 1.62
C SER A 457 -17.99 -0.61 1.56
N LYS A 458 -17.80 0.40 0.72
CA LYS A 458 -18.75 1.50 0.56
C LYS A 458 -20.04 1.06 -0.13
N ILE A 459 -19.91 0.32 -1.24
CA ILE A 459 -21.04 -0.28 -1.96
C ILE A 459 -21.83 -1.20 -1.01
N PHE A 460 -21.13 -2.05 -0.24
CA PHE A 460 -21.77 -2.93 0.72
C PHE A 460 -22.54 -2.17 1.81
N LYS A 461 -21.96 -1.12 2.39
CA LYS A 461 -22.62 -0.29 3.41
C LYS A 461 -23.89 0.36 2.90
N GLN A 462 -23.88 0.80 1.64
CA GLN A 462 -25.06 1.40 1.04
C GLN A 462 -26.11 0.37 0.68
N TRP A 463 -25.71 -0.76 0.11
CA TRP A 463 -26.62 -1.89 -0.10
C TRP A 463 -27.28 -2.29 1.23
N ASP A 464 -26.53 -2.46 2.31
CA ASP A 464 -27.08 -2.79 3.65
C ASP A 464 -28.00 -1.69 4.24
N GLN A 465 -28.08 -0.50 3.61
CA GLN A 465 -29.03 0.56 3.97
C GLN A 465 -30.21 0.67 2.99
N ALA A 466 -30.15 0.00 1.85
CA ALA A 466 -31.18 0.08 0.82
C ALA A 466 -32.45 -0.69 1.22
N ALA A 467 -33.60 -0.24 0.76
CA ALA A 467 -34.90 -0.81 1.15
C ALA A 467 -35.13 -2.23 0.62
N ASP A 468 -34.44 -2.59 -0.46
CA ASP A 468 -34.43 -3.91 -1.08
C ASP A 468 -33.46 -4.89 -0.41
N ALA A 469 -32.62 -4.43 0.52
CA ALA A 469 -31.72 -5.30 1.24
C ALA A 469 -32.47 -6.17 2.26
N PRO A 470 -32.05 -7.44 2.43
CA PRO A 470 -32.63 -8.30 3.46
C PRO A 470 -32.56 -7.64 4.85
N PRO A 471 -33.59 -7.80 5.71
CA PRO A 471 -33.63 -7.18 7.04
C PRO A 471 -32.34 -7.44 7.84
N LYS A 472 -31.87 -6.44 8.59
CA LYS A 472 -30.61 -6.55 9.33
C LYS A 472 -30.62 -7.55 10.48
N GLN A 473 -31.81 -7.86 10.97
CA GLN A 473 -32.03 -8.89 11.96
C GLN A 473 -33.06 -9.85 11.39
N ARG A 474 -32.80 -11.15 11.50
CA ARG A 474 -33.78 -12.18 11.19
C ARG A 474 -35.01 -11.94 12.07
N PRO A 475 -36.26 -11.98 11.55
CA PRO A 475 -37.44 -11.98 12.38
C PRO A 475 -37.35 -13.11 13.41
N ARG A 476 -37.30 -12.76 14.70
CA ARG A 476 -37.25 -13.76 15.78
C ARG A 476 -38.57 -14.52 15.75
N SER A 477 -38.53 -15.83 15.54
CA SER A 477 -39.69 -16.69 15.77
C SER A 477 -39.96 -16.71 17.28
N GLU A 478 -41.10 -16.15 17.71
CA GLU A 478 -41.41 -15.86 19.12
C GLU A 478 -41.57 -17.10 20.04
N THR A 479 -41.34 -18.33 19.56
CA THR A 479 -41.69 -19.56 20.30
C THR A 479 -40.52 -20.46 20.70
N ALA A 480 -39.27 -20.02 20.57
CA ALA A 480 -38.12 -20.78 21.04
C ALA A 480 -37.32 -19.94 22.04
N GLY A 481 -37.52 -20.18 23.33
CA GLY A 481 -36.53 -19.82 24.34
C GLY A 481 -35.17 -20.42 23.91
N PRO A 482 -34.08 -19.64 23.99
CA PRO A 482 -32.82 -19.98 23.35
C PRO A 482 -32.27 -21.29 23.93
N ALA A 483 -32.16 -22.33 23.11
CA ALA A 483 -31.21 -23.38 23.37
C ALA A 483 -29.83 -22.78 23.07
N THR A 484 -29.26 -22.11 24.06
CA THR A 484 -27.95 -21.44 23.99
C THR A 484 -26.93 -22.36 23.33
N ASP A 485 -26.42 -22.01 22.15
CA ASP A 485 -25.17 -22.61 21.68
C ASP A 485 -24.16 -22.46 22.81
N ILE A 486 -23.58 -23.57 23.26
CA ILE A 486 -22.50 -23.49 24.23
C ILE A 486 -21.33 -22.96 23.41
N GLN A 487 -21.06 -21.67 23.57
CA GLN A 487 -19.81 -21.09 23.14
C GLN A 487 -18.73 -21.67 24.04
N LEU A 488 -18.13 -22.76 23.58
CA LEU A 488 -16.85 -23.21 24.09
C LEU A 488 -15.80 -22.27 23.51
N ASP A 489 -14.95 -21.72 24.37
CA ASP A 489 -13.96 -20.72 23.96
C ASP A 489 -12.77 -21.38 23.24
N VAL A 490 -12.46 -22.63 23.60
CA VAL A 490 -11.22 -23.31 23.20
C VAL A 490 -11.49 -24.71 22.65
N LEU A 491 -12.34 -25.51 23.32
CA LEU A 491 -12.70 -26.85 22.86
C LEU A 491 -13.74 -26.76 21.72
N ALA A 492 -13.74 -27.74 20.82
CA ALA A 492 -14.69 -27.77 19.71
C ALA A 492 -15.67 -28.93 19.89
N CYS A 493 -16.91 -28.76 19.42
CA CYS A 493 -17.83 -29.87 19.23
C CYS A 493 -17.94 -30.24 17.75
N HIS A 494 -17.49 -31.43 17.37
CA HIS A 494 -17.71 -31.96 16.02
C HIS A 494 -18.81 -33.02 16.05
N ARG A 495 -19.88 -32.84 15.27
CA ARG A 495 -21.04 -33.77 15.19
C ARG A 495 -21.67 -34.08 16.56
N GLY A 496 -21.66 -33.11 17.46
CA GLY A 496 -22.20 -33.27 18.82
C GLY A 496 -21.35 -34.18 19.72
N GLN A 497 -20.07 -34.38 19.38
CA GLN A 497 -19.08 -34.92 20.30
C GLN A 497 -18.04 -33.85 20.57
N ALA A 498 -17.61 -33.73 21.82
CA ALA A 498 -16.48 -32.89 22.16
C ALA A 498 -15.23 -33.46 21.48
N THR A 499 -14.43 -32.58 20.87
CA THR A 499 -13.19 -32.91 20.18
C THR A 499 -12.11 -31.94 20.60
N TRP A 500 -10.90 -32.46 20.85
CA TRP A 500 -9.73 -31.64 21.16
C TRP A 500 -9.08 -31.12 19.88
N PRO A 501 -9.05 -29.80 19.62
CA PRO A 501 -8.39 -29.24 18.44
C PRO A 501 -6.88 -29.53 18.44
N ALA A 502 -6.35 -29.99 17.30
CA ALA A 502 -4.94 -30.35 17.18
C ALA A 502 -4.02 -29.12 17.32
N GLU A 503 -4.54 -27.95 16.99
CA GLU A 503 -3.84 -26.66 16.98
C GLU A 503 -3.46 -26.20 18.39
N ILE A 504 -4.21 -26.62 19.43
CA ILE A 504 -3.93 -26.23 20.82
C ILE A 504 -2.56 -26.73 21.27
N LEU A 505 -2.21 -27.98 20.93
CA LEU A 505 -0.90 -28.56 21.26
C LEU A 505 0.23 -27.96 20.43
N GLN A 506 -0.07 -27.45 19.23
CA GLN A 506 0.93 -26.83 18.36
C GLN A 506 1.31 -25.41 18.80
N LYS A 507 0.53 -24.77 19.70
CA LYS A 507 0.84 -23.43 20.23
C LYS A 507 2.11 -23.39 21.09
N PHE A 508 2.52 -24.52 21.65
CA PHE A 508 3.69 -24.63 22.51
C PHE A 508 4.68 -25.64 21.91
N PRO A 509 5.99 -25.33 21.84
CA PRO A 509 6.98 -26.27 21.33
C PRO A 509 7.00 -27.58 22.14
N THR A 510 7.11 -28.72 21.46
CA THR A 510 7.22 -30.04 22.08
C THR A 510 8.39 -30.08 23.08
N GLY A 511 8.15 -30.58 24.29
CA GLY A 511 9.15 -30.67 25.37
C GLY A 511 9.21 -29.48 26.33
N THR A 512 8.41 -28.43 26.11
CA THR A 512 8.24 -27.35 27.08
C THR A 512 7.34 -27.77 28.25
N PRO A 513 7.49 -27.20 29.46
CA PRO A 513 6.63 -27.54 30.60
C PRO A 513 5.15 -27.17 30.36
N GLU A 514 4.89 -26.14 29.54
CA GLU A 514 3.54 -25.76 29.11
C GLU A 514 2.90 -26.82 28.22
N TYR A 515 3.68 -27.41 27.29
CA TYR A 515 3.21 -28.50 26.44
C TYR A 515 2.82 -29.73 27.28
N GLN A 516 3.62 -30.08 28.29
CA GLN A 516 3.33 -31.22 29.16
C GLN A 516 2.00 -31.03 29.91
N LYS A 517 1.75 -29.84 30.46
CA LYS A 517 0.48 -29.52 31.15
C LYS A 517 -0.73 -29.64 30.22
N LEU A 518 -0.61 -29.19 28.97
CA LEU A 518 -1.69 -29.33 27.99
C LEU A 518 -1.88 -30.77 27.53
N ALA A 519 -0.81 -31.56 27.43
CA ALA A 519 -0.89 -32.98 27.12
C ALA A 519 -1.61 -33.76 28.24
N ASP A 520 -1.35 -33.41 29.51
CA ASP A 520 -2.04 -34.00 30.66
C ASP A 520 -3.53 -33.63 30.66
N LEU A 521 -3.88 -32.38 30.36
CA LEU A 521 -5.28 -31.95 30.20
C LEU A 521 -5.97 -32.66 29.03
N LYS A 522 -5.27 -32.86 27.91
CA LYS A 522 -5.80 -33.63 26.78
C LYS A 522 -6.09 -35.07 27.18
N ALA A 523 -5.16 -35.72 27.89
CA ALA A 523 -5.37 -37.09 28.37
C ALA A 523 -6.58 -37.19 29.31
N LYS A 524 -6.81 -36.17 30.15
CA LYS A 524 -8.01 -36.06 30.99
C LYS A 524 -9.28 -35.89 30.13
N PHE A 525 -9.24 -35.00 29.15
CA PHE A 525 -10.34 -34.78 28.22
C PHE A 525 -10.71 -36.04 27.45
N ASP A 526 -9.73 -36.76 26.89
CA ASP A 526 -9.95 -38.00 26.13
C ASP A 526 -10.53 -39.12 27.01
N LYS A 527 -10.27 -39.09 28.32
CA LYS A 527 -10.84 -40.01 29.31
C LYS A 527 -12.32 -39.68 29.62
N ASP A 528 -12.64 -38.41 29.79
CA ASP A 528 -14.00 -37.96 30.13
C ASP A 528 -14.93 -37.96 28.91
N PHE A 529 -14.38 -37.72 27.71
CA PHE A 529 -15.09 -37.68 26.44
C PHE A 529 -14.45 -38.64 25.42
N PRO A 530 -14.59 -39.97 25.61
CA PRO A 530 -13.98 -40.95 24.72
C PRO A 530 -14.46 -40.72 23.29
N SER A 531 -13.51 -40.53 22.38
CA SER A 531 -13.80 -40.43 20.94
C SER A 531 -14.58 -41.68 20.53
N ALA A 532 -15.71 -41.50 19.83
CA ALA A 532 -16.40 -42.65 19.28
C ALA A 532 -15.43 -43.44 18.39
N PRO A 533 -15.48 -44.79 18.41
CA PRO A 533 -14.64 -45.60 17.54
C PRO A 533 -14.78 -45.08 16.12
N THR A 534 -13.66 -44.63 15.57
CA THR A 534 -13.57 -44.11 14.21
C THR A 534 -14.27 -45.12 13.31
N GLN A 535 -15.46 -44.78 12.81
CA GLN A 535 -16.13 -45.65 11.84
C GLN A 535 -15.11 -45.88 10.71
N PRO A 536 -14.93 -47.13 10.25
CA PRO A 536 -14.02 -47.42 9.16
C PRO A 536 -14.35 -46.44 8.04
N PRO A 537 -13.33 -45.79 7.44
CA PRO A 537 -13.56 -44.78 6.43
C PRO A 537 -14.50 -45.38 5.39
N ARG A 538 -15.71 -44.82 5.29
CA ARG A 538 -16.57 -45.12 4.14
C ARG A 538 -15.74 -44.74 2.92
N ASP A 539 -15.64 -45.65 1.95
CA ASP A 539 -15.00 -45.42 0.65
C ASP A 539 -15.63 -44.21 -0.04
N ALA A 540 -15.19 -43.03 0.35
CA ALA A 540 -15.43 -41.79 -0.34
C ALA A 540 -14.30 -41.68 -1.36
N GLU A 541 -14.66 -41.66 -2.65
CA GLU A 541 -13.75 -41.49 -3.77
C GLU A 541 -12.63 -40.50 -3.42
N THR A 542 -11.42 -41.05 -3.34
CA THR A 542 -10.22 -40.36 -2.92
C THR A 542 -9.93 -39.22 -3.88
N ARG A 543 -10.33 -37.99 -3.52
CA ARG A 543 -9.72 -36.81 -4.14
C ARG A 543 -8.27 -36.76 -3.67
N ALA A 544 -7.34 -36.81 -4.61
CA ALA A 544 -5.92 -36.65 -4.34
C ALA A 544 -5.68 -35.29 -3.67
N SER A 545 -5.52 -35.29 -2.34
CA SER A 545 -5.00 -34.17 -1.57
C SER A 545 -3.71 -34.62 -0.92
N GLY A 546 -2.61 -34.46 -1.64
CA GLY A 546 -1.25 -34.54 -1.10
C GLY A 546 -0.56 -33.22 -1.39
N ALA A 547 0.10 -32.63 -0.39
CA ALA A 547 1.06 -31.58 -0.65
C ALA A 547 2.15 -32.17 -1.57
N CYS A 548 2.38 -31.56 -2.73
CA CYS A 548 3.47 -31.97 -3.60
C CYS A 548 4.78 -31.83 -2.82
N ASP A 549 5.45 -32.96 -2.55
CA ASP A 549 6.77 -32.95 -1.95
C ASP A 549 7.77 -32.52 -3.03
N TYR A 550 8.19 -31.26 -2.96
CA TYR A 550 9.20 -30.67 -3.86
C TYR A 550 10.63 -30.90 -3.33
N SER A 551 10.86 -32.05 -2.72
CA SER A 551 12.19 -32.43 -2.25
C SER A 551 12.68 -33.67 -2.99
N ILE A 552 13.99 -33.79 -3.11
CA ILE A 552 14.64 -34.98 -3.64
C ILE A 552 14.88 -35.93 -2.47
N ASN A 553 14.50 -37.20 -2.63
CA ASN A 553 14.60 -38.26 -1.62
C ASN A 553 13.78 -38.03 -0.34
N GLY A 554 12.56 -37.48 -0.42
CA GLY A 554 11.64 -37.42 0.74
C GLY A 554 12.09 -36.48 1.85
N GLY A 555 12.63 -35.32 1.50
CA GLY A 555 12.99 -34.23 2.41
C GLY A 555 14.48 -34.01 2.59
N VAL A 556 15.33 -34.84 1.97
CA VAL A 556 16.78 -34.81 2.20
C VAL A 556 17.45 -33.63 1.50
N ARG A 557 16.92 -33.17 0.36
CA ARG A 557 17.44 -31.99 -0.36
C ARG A 557 16.30 -31.20 -1.02
N PRO A 558 16.36 -29.85 -1.05
CA PRO A 558 15.44 -29.06 -1.87
C PRO A 558 15.61 -29.41 -3.35
N VAL A 559 14.54 -29.27 -4.15
CA VAL A 559 14.57 -29.50 -5.60
C VAL A 559 15.69 -28.67 -6.24
N ASP A 560 16.57 -29.37 -6.95
CA ASP A 560 17.64 -28.79 -7.75
C ASP A 560 17.03 -28.19 -9.02
N LEU A 561 16.96 -26.85 -9.07
CA LEU A 561 16.37 -26.09 -10.18
C LEU A 561 17.27 -26.08 -11.42
N GLU A 562 18.53 -26.50 -11.30
CA GLU A 562 19.48 -26.55 -12.42
C GLU A 562 19.51 -27.94 -13.09
N ARG A 563 18.82 -28.93 -12.51
CA ARG A 563 18.74 -30.27 -13.09
C ARG A 563 17.85 -30.27 -14.33
N THR A 564 18.45 -30.52 -15.49
CA THR A 564 17.74 -30.92 -16.70
C THR A 564 17.06 -32.26 -16.44
N VAL A 565 15.72 -32.27 -16.42
CA VAL A 565 14.95 -33.50 -16.34
C VAL A 565 14.88 -34.07 -17.74
N ASP A 566 15.52 -35.22 -17.98
CA ASP A 566 15.28 -36.01 -19.18
C ASP A 566 13.84 -36.51 -19.11
N LEU A 567 12.97 -35.87 -19.90
CA LEU A 567 11.60 -36.32 -20.07
C LEU A 567 11.66 -37.64 -20.85
N GLU A 568 11.31 -38.73 -20.19
CA GLU A 568 11.17 -40.03 -20.83
C GLU A 568 10.10 -39.91 -21.92
N SER A 569 10.53 -39.94 -23.18
CA SER A 569 9.65 -39.84 -24.33
C SER A 569 8.96 -41.19 -24.53
N PHE A 570 7.66 -41.26 -24.21
CA PHE A 570 6.86 -42.41 -24.55
C PHE A 570 6.42 -42.33 -26.01
N PRO A 571 6.61 -43.38 -26.83
CA PRO A 571 5.99 -43.49 -28.13
C PRO A 571 4.48 -43.38 -27.97
N LEU A 572 3.80 -42.56 -28.78
CA LEU A 572 2.35 -42.36 -28.69
C LEU A 572 1.59 -43.69 -28.77
N ASP A 573 2.16 -44.62 -29.53
CA ASP A 573 1.66 -45.97 -29.83
C ASP A 573 1.68 -46.90 -28.60
N SER A 574 2.39 -46.53 -27.53
CA SER A 574 2.47 -47.29 -26.28
C SER A 574 1.36 -46.95 -25.28
N ILE A 575 0.51 -45.97 -25.60
CA ILE A 575 -0.61 -45.55 -24.74
C ILE A 575 -1.85 -46.35 -25.14
N PRO A 576 -2.40 -47.21 -24.27
CA PRO A 576 -3.60 -47.97 -24.60
C PRO A 576 -4.81 -47.03 -24.81
N GLU A 577 -5.56 -47.26 -25.89
CA GLU A 577 -6.64 -46.39 -26.40
C GLU A 577 -7.75 -46.10 -25.36
N ASP A 578 -7.93 -46.98 -24.38
CA ASP A 578 -8.92 -46.87 -23.33
C ASP A 578 -8.65 -45.69 -22.36
N ARG A 579 -7.41 -45.21 -22.25
CA ARG A 579 -7.05 -44.04 -21.43
C ARG A 579 -7.19 -42.70 -22.16
N PHE A 580 -7.26 -42.70 -23.48
CA PHE A 580 -7.27 -41.46 -24.27
C PHE A 580 -8.66 -40.80 -24.34
N LEU A 581 -9.72 -41.59 -24.19
CA LEU A 581 -11.10 -41.15 -24.47
C LEU A 581 -11.81 -40.43 -23.31
N GLY A 582 -11.29 -40.50 -22.09
CA GLY A 582 -11.96 -39.96 -20.90
C GLY A 582 -11.85 -38.44 -20.68
N VAL A 583 -10.78 -37.81 -21.18
CA VAL A 583 -10.45 -36.42 -20.83
C VAL A 583 -10.76 -35.44 -21.97
N TYR A 584 -10.69 -35.88 -23.23
CA TYR A 584 -10.78 -34.99 -24.39
C TYR A 584 -12.22 -34.58 -24.78
N TRP A 585 -13.24 -35.36 -24.41
CA TRP A 585 -14.62 -35.10 -24.82
C TRP A 585 -15.29 -33.92 -24.10
N LYS A 586 -14.73 -33.43 -22.98
CA LYS A 586 -15.35 -32.34 -22.21
C LYS A 586 -15.00 -30.93 -22.71
N HIS A 587 -13.97 -30.78 -23.55
CA HIS A 587 -13.56 -29.47 -24.08
C HIS A 587 -13.91 -29.22 -25.55
N HIS A 588 -14.20 -30.27 -26.34
CA HIS A 588 -14.44 -30.08 -27.77
C HIS A 588 -15.86 -29.65 -28.17
N ARG A 589 -16.83 -29.62 -27.25
CA ARG A 589 -18.20 -29.17 -27.57
C ARG A 589 -18.36 -27.65 -27.66
N LEU A 590 -17.36 -26.87 -27.25
CA LEU A 590 -17.34 -25.40 -27.38
C LEU A 590 -16.63 -24.88 -28.65
N LEU A 591 -16.08 -25.78 -29.49
CA LEU A 591 -15.31 -25.41 -30.69
C LEU A 591 -16.02 -25.69 -32.03
N LEU A 592 -17.26 -26.16 -32.01
CA LEU A 592 -17.99 -26.56 -33.23
C LEU A 592 -18.86 -25.44 -33.84
N GLU A 593 -18.67 -24.17 -33.46
CA GLU A 593 -19.41 -23.03 -34.03
C GLU A 593 -18.55 -22.05 -34.86
N CYS A 594 -17.32 -22.40 -35.24
CA CYS A 594 -16.48 -21.54 -36.08
C CYS A 594 -16.15 -22.16 -37.45
N ASP A 595 -16.36 -21.36 -38.51
CA ASP A 595 -16.19 -21.70 -39.92
C ASP A 595 -14.75 -22.17 -40.27
N PRO A 596 -14.58 -23.42 -40.78
CA PRO A 596 -13.27 -24.04 -41.02
C PRO A 596 -12.40 -23.32 -42.07
N VAL A 597 -12.97 -22.44 -42.90
CA VAL A 597 -12.20 -21.78 -43.97
C VAL A 597 -11.27 -20.69 -43.42
N SER A 598 -11.62 -20.06 -42.30
CA SER A 598 -10.83 -18.98 -41.69
C SER A 598 -9.59 -19.48 -40.93
N PHE A 599 -9.66 -20.68 -40.36
CA PHE A 599 -8.60 -21.26 -39.53
C PHE A 599 -7.39 -21.74 -40.36
N VAL A 600 -7.65 -22.35 -41.53
CA VAL A 600 -6.58 -22.85 -42.41
C VAL A 600 -5.75 -21.71 -42.98
N ALA A 601 -6.37 -20.56 -43.28
CA ALA A 601 -5.67 -19.37 -43.76
C ALA A 601 -4.73 -18.77 -42.70
N ASP A 602 -5.11 -18.82 -41.42
CA ASP A 602 -4.32 -18.23 -40.32
C ASP A 602 -3.14 -19.13 -39.90
N VAL A 603 -3.31 -20.46 -40.00
CA VAL A 603 -2.23 -21.43 -39.78
C VAL A 603 -1.21 -21.39 -40.92
N ALA A 604 -1.66 -21.30 -42.18
CA ALA A 604 -0.76 -21.18 -43.34
C ALA A 604 0.10 -19.90 -43.29
N LYS A 605 -0.47 -18.79 -42.79
CA LYS A 605 0.26 -17.52 -42.60
C LYS A 605 1.31 -17.58 -41.49
N LYS A 606 1.11 -18.42 -40.47
CA LYS A 606 2.06 -18.60 -39.35
C LYS A 606 3.19 -19.56 -39.71
N CYS A 607 2.94 -20.58 -40.53
CA CYS A 607 3.99 -21.50 -40.98
C CYS A 607 4.99 -20.86 -41.97
N GLN A 608 4.56 -19.92 -42.83
CA GLN A 608 5.47 -19.22 -43.76
C GLN A 608 6.51 -18.29 -43.10
N ARG A 609 6.36 -17.97 -41.80
CA ARG A 609 7.29 -17.08 -41.08
C ARG A 609 8.50 -17.78 -40.44
N TRP A 610 8.59 -19.11 -40.52
CA TRP A 610 9.67 -19.88 -39.87
C TRP A 610 10.77 -20.40 -40.82
N ASP A 611 10.59 -20.35 -42.14
CA ASP A 611 11.51 -21.00 -43.10
C ASP A 611 12.48 -20.06 -43.86
N SER A 612 12.70 -18.82 -43.41
CA SER A 612 13.54 -17.86 -44.16
C SER A 612 14.93 -17.54 -43.57
N HIS A 613 15.46 -18.34 -42.64
CA HIS A 613 16.89 -18.27 -42.23
C HIS A 613 17.53 -19.65 -42.06
N ARG A 614 17.86 -20.28 -43.20
CA ARG A 614 19.00 -21.21 -43.34
C ARG A 614 19.17 -21.54 -44.83
N VAL A 615 20.25 -21.05 -45.44
CA VAL A 615 21.14 -21.69 -46.42
C VAL A 615 22.03 -20.58 -47.03
N GLU A 616 23.34 -20.85 -47.01
CA GLU A 616 24.54 -20.04 -47.34
C GLU A 616 25.06 -19.09 -46.27
#